data_AF-A0A1I0P1H6-F1
#
_entry.id   AF-A0A1I0P1H6-F1
#
_cell.length_a   1.000
_cell.length_b   1.000
_cell.length_c   1.000
_cell.angle_alpha   90.00
_cell.angle_beta   90.00
_cell.angle_gamma   90.00
#
_symmetry.space_group_name_H-M   'P 1'
#
loop_
_entity.id
_entity.type
_entity.pdbx_description
1 polymer ?
#
loop_
_entity_poly.entity_id
_entity_poly.type
_entity_poly.pdbx_seq_one_letter_code
_entity_poly.pdbx_strand_id
1 'polypeptide(L)'
;MNITPLEIRQKEFEKAFRGYDKDEVKAFLNSLSIEWERLNELSKELKYKLEASEKEVQKLREVENSLFKTLKTAEDTGANMIEQATKTAELHMRETEMRADALMSEAKNRAKNIIEDAESKARIIIDDMEDEIRQLEQVFRSMDANKVSLMSDLKMLAEDILTKLGRHEEFPADIKPHIKKAKELSREVNDNHSKPVDVDQIIADNEHRQAEESISEMVEDTDDLDDIAPIDELSDVVEEKPEPLMPEVQDEAAKEKEPKQKVATQQDEEENKGSFFDQFD
;
A
#
# COMPACT_ATOMS: atom_id res chain seq x y z
N MET A 1 -38.18 68.07 -34.93
CA MET A 1 -38.86 69.29 -34.46
C MET A 1 -39.29 70.10 -35.66
N ASN A 2 -40.40 70.86 -35.56
CA ASN A 2 -41.05 71.51 -36.71
C ASN A 2 -40.58 72.95 -36.95
N ILE A 3 -39.61 73.47 -36.19
CA ILE A 3 -39.04 74.81 -36.38
C ILE A 3 -37.51 74.78 -36.27
N THR A 4 -36.82 75.27 -37.29
CA THR A 4 -35.34 75.33 -37.34
C THR A 4 -34.79 76.68 -36.89
N PRO A 5 -33.52 76.78 -36.42
CA PRO A 5 -32.88 78.07 -36.13
C PRO A 5 -32.96 79.05 -37.31
N LEU A 6 -32.85 78.53 -38.54
CA LEU A 6 -32.95 79.30 -39.78
C LEU A 6 -34.37 79.86 -39.99
N GLU A 7 -35.40 79.06 -39.74
CA GLU A 7 -36.79 79.49 -39.81
C GLU A 7 -37.13 80.55 -38.76
N ILE A 8 -36.53 80.50 -37.56
CA ILE A 8 -36.67 81.56 -36.54
C ILE A 8 -36.08 82.87 -37.06
N ARG A 9 -34.90 82.82 -37.72
CA ARG A 9 -34.19 83.99 -38.23
C ARG A 9 -34.87 84.63 -39.43
N GLN A 10 -35.50 83.81 -40.28
CA GLN A 10 -36.20 84.24 -41.49
C GLN A 10 -37.69 84.54 -41.26
N LYS A 11 -38.18 84.43 -40.01
CA LYS A 11 -39.60 84.61 -39.72
C LYS A 11 -40.03 86.06 -39.94
N GLU A 12 -40.97 86.25 -40.86
CA GLU A 12 -41.68 87.52 -41.04
C GLU A 12 -43.04 87.50 -40.33
N PHE A 13 -43.44 88.67 -39.81
CA PHE A 13 -44.71 88.88 -39.12
C PHE A 13 -45.55 89.90 -39.87
N GLU A 14 -46.88 89.73 -39.83
CA GLU A 14 -47.82 90.70 -40.40
C GLU A 14 -47.75 92.05 -39.66
N LYS A 15 -47.98 93.15 -40.39
CA LYS A 15 -47.93 94.50 -39.84
C LYS A 15 -49.31 94.90 -39.31
N ALA A 16 -49.39 95.32 -38.05
CA ALA A 16 -50.60 95.87 -37.43
C ALA A 16 -50.35 97.29 -36.86
N PHE A 17 -51.39 98.12 -36.78
CA PHE A 17 -51.30 99.47 -36.22
C PHE A 17 -51.08 99.41 -34.70
N ARG A 18 -49.96 99.97 -34.20
CA ARG A 18 -49.40 99.82 -32.83
C ARG A 18 -48.85 98.40 -32.49
N GLY A 19 -47.77 98.00 -33.14
CA GLY A 19 -47.02 96.76 -32.83
C GLY A 19 -45.67 97.00 -32.13
N TYR A 20 -44.95 95.92 -31.83
CA TYR A 20 -43.58 95.95 -31.31
C TYR A 20 -42.60 96.56 -32.32
N ASP A 21 -41.47 97.08 -31.83
CA ASP A 21 -40.38 97.55 -32.67
C ASP A 21 -39.77 96.38 -33.46
N LYS A 22 -39.68 96.55 -34.78
CA LYS A 22 -39.19 95.52 -35.68
C LYS A 22 -37.70 95.22 -35.46
N ASP A 23 -36.92 96.22 -35.09
CA ASP A 23 -35.48 96.06 -34.92
C ASP A 23 -35.17 95.32 -33.61
N GLU A 24 -35.92 95.60 -32.55
CA GLU A 24 -35.84 94.89 -31.28
C GLU A 24 -36.29 93.43 -31.42
N VAL A 25 -37.42 93.17 -32.09
CA VAL A 25 -37.91 91.81 -32.35
C VAL A 25 -36.92 91.02 -33.22
N LYS A 26 -36.32 91.63 -34.25
CA LYS A 26 -35.27 90.97 -35.06
C LYS A 26 -34.02 90.66 -34.25
N ALA A 27 -33.59 91.56 -33.35
CA ALA A 27 -32.46 91.30 -32.47
C ALA A 27 -32.74 90.12 -31.53
N PHE A 28 -33.95 90.04 -30.96
CA PHE A 28 -34.39 88.92 -30.13
C PHE A 28 -34.49 87.60 -30.90
N LEU A 29 -35.02 87.60 -32.13
CA LEU A 29 -35.10 86.40 -32.96
C LEU A 29 -33.72 85.90 -33.38
N ASN A 30 -32.75 86.79 -33.61
CA ASN A 30 -31.36 86.40 -33.85
C ASN A 30 -30.73 85.74 -32.61
N SER A 31 -30.90 86.31 -31.42
CA SER A 31 -30.37 85.70 -30.19
C SER A 31 -31.06 84.37 -29.87
N LEU A 32 -32.37 84.29 -30.05
CA LEU A 32 -33.15 83.05 -29.90
C LEU A 32 -32.71 81.98 -30.90
N SER A 33 -32.44 82.36 -32.16
CA SER A 33 -31.94 81.44 -33.19
C SER A 33 -30.58 80.84 -32.78
N ILE A 34 -29.65 81.65 -32.27
CA ILE A 34 -28.34 81.19 -31.77
C ILE A 34 -28.49 80.24 -30.59
N GLU A 35 -29.32 80.60 -29.59
CA GLU A 35 -29.53 79.74 -28.42
C GLU A 35 -30.27 78.43 -28.80
N TRP A 36 -31.18 78.48 -29.77
CA TRP A 36 -31.85 77.30 -30.31
C TRP A 36 -30.90 76.36 -31.06
N GLU A 37 -29.94 76.92 -31.80
CA GLU A 37 -28.88 76.16 -32.45
C GLU A 37 -27.98 75.49 -31.40
N ARG A 38 -27.55 76.23 -30.37
CA ARG A 38 -26.81 75.69 -29.22
C ARG A 38 -27.58 74.55 -28.54
N LEU A 39 -28.86 74.75 -28.26
CA LEU A 39 -29.71 73.75 -27.61
C LEU A 39 -29.84 72.47 -28.46
N ASN A 40 -29.97 72.61 -29.77
CA ASN A 40 -30.02 71.47 -30.69
C ASN A 40 -28.71 70.70 -30.70
N GLU A 41 -27.56 71.39 -30.72
CA GLU A 41 -26.26 70.74 -30.71
C GLU A 41 -26.02 69.99 -29.39
N LEU A 42 -26.38 70.60 -28.26
CA LEU A 42 -26.33 69.97 -26.94
C LEU A 42 -27.28 68.76 -26.86
N SER A 43 -28.46 68.84 -27.46
CA SER A 43 -29.39 67.70 -27.54
C SER A 43 -28.82 66.54 -28.35
N LYS A 44 -28.16 66.81 -29.49
CA LYS A 44 -27.48 65.77 -30.28
C LYS A 44 -26.33 65.14 -29.49
N GLU A 45 -25.50 65.97 -28.84
CA GLU A 45 -24.37 65.50 -28.04
C GLU A 45 -24.85 64.60 -26.88
N LEU A 46 -25.89 65.01 -26.16
CA LEU A 46 -26.49 64.22 -25.08
C LEU A 46 -27.07 62.91 -25.61
N LYS A 47 -27.75 62.91 -26.75
CA LYS A 47 -28.25 61.68 -27.38
C LYS A 47 -27.12 60.73 -27.77
N TYR A 48 -26.05 61.27 -28.35
CA TYR A 48 -24.87 60.47 -28.70
C TYR A 48 -24.21 59.85 -27.46
N LYS A 49 -24.03 60.63 -26.39
CA LYS A 49 -23.51 60.16 -25.11
C LYS A 49 -24.41 59.09 -24.47
N LEU A 50 -25.72 59.29 -24.52
CA LEU A 50 -26.70 58.31 -24.01
C LEU A 50 -26.58 57.00 -24.78
N GLU A 51 -26.61 57.04 -26.12
CA GLU A 51 -26.51 55.85 -26.96
C GLU A 51 -25.17 55.12 -26.76
N ALA A 52 -24.07 55.87 -26.62
CA ALA A 52 -22.75 55.29 -26.31
C ALA A 52 -22.73 54.61 -24.93
N SER A 53 -23.31 55.26 -23.91
CA SER A 53 -23.40 54.69 -22.56
C SER A 53 -24.31 53.46 -22.51
N GLU A 54 -25.42 53.46 -23.23
CA GLU A 54 -26.34 52.33 -23.32
C GLU A 54 -25.67 51.13 -23.98
N LYS A 55 -24.89 51.35 -25.05
CA LYS A 55 -24.09 50.30 -25.70
C LYS A 55 -23.05 49.71 -24.76
N GLU A 56 -22.37 50.54 -23.97
CA GLU A 56 -21.38 50.04 -23.02
C GLU A 56 -22.02 49.23 -21.89
N VAL A 57 -23.15 49.69 -21.35
CA VAL A 57 -23.93 48.93 -20.36
C VAL A 57 -24.38 47.59 -20.93
N GLN A 58 -24.83 47.56 -22.19
CA GLN A 58 -25.24 46.32 -22.84
C GLN A 58 -24.07 45.33 -22.97
N LYS A 59 -22.90 45.81 -23.40
CA LYS A 59 -21.68 45.00 -23.48
C LYS A 59 -21.26 44.46 -22.13
N LEU A 60 -21.28 45.29 -21.08
CA LEU A 60 -20.96 44.86 -19.72
C LEU A 60 -21.92 43.78 -19.21
N ARG A 61 -23.22 43.90 -19.50
CA ARG A 61 -24.21 42.86 -19.18
C ARG A 61 -23.97 41.55 -19.92
N GLU A 62 -23.51 41.60 -21.16
CA GLU A 62 -23.17 40.39 -21.92
C GLU A 62 -21.93 39.69 -21.35
N VAL A 63 -20.92 40.47 -20.94
CA VAL A 63 -19.73 39.97 -20.23
C VAL A 63 -20.12 39.38 -18.88
N GLU A 64 -20.93 40.08 -18.08
CA GLU A 64 -21.43 39.61 -16.78
C GLU A 64 -22.18 38.28 -16.92
N ASN A 65 -23.10 38.17 -17.90
CA ASN A 65 -23.83 36.93 -18.15
C ASN A 65 -22.91 35.78 -18.56
N SER A 66 -21.89 36.07 -19.37
CA SER A 66 -20.92 35.05 -19.79
C SER A 66 -20.07 34.60 -18.60
N LEU A 67 -19.60 35.53 -17.79
CA LEU A 67 -18.83 35.24 -16.58
C LEU A 67 -19.65 34.43 -15.57
N PHE A 68 -20.91 34.79 -15.36
CA PHE A 68 -21.82 34.06 -14.47
C PHE A 68 -22.04 32.63 -14.95
N LYS A 69 -22.24 32.40 -16.26
CA LYS A 69 -22.35 31.05 -16.83
C LYS A 69 -21.08 30.24 -16.64
N THR A 70 -19.91 30.84 -16.85
CA THR A 70 -18.62 30.16 -16.64
C THR A 70 -18.41 29.81 -15.18
N LEU A 71 -18.69 30.75 -14.26
CA LEU A 71 -18.58 30.52 -12.82
C LEU A 71 -19.51 29.39 -12.36
N LYS A 72 -20.77 29.41 -12.82
CA LYS A 72 -21.73 28.37 -12.49
C LYS A 72 -21.31 27.01 -13.05
N THR A 73 -20.83 26.96 -14.29
CA THR A 73 -20.31 25.71 -14.89
C THR A 73 -19.11 25.19 -14.10
N ALA A 74 -18.21 26.06 -13.66
CA ALA A 74 -17.07 25.68 -12.84
C ALA A 74 -17.50 25.16 -11.46
N GLU A 75 -18.49 25.79 -10.82
CA GLU A 75 -19.07 25.35 -9.55
C GLU A 75 -19.74 23.96 -9.71
N ASP A 76 -20.60 23.79 -10.71
CA ASP A 76 -21.28 22.53 -11.00
C ASP A 76 -20.26 21.41 -11.32
N THR A 77 -19.20 21.73 -12.07
CA THR A 77 -18.12 20.78 -12.39
C THR A 77 -17.32 20.41 -11.14
N GLY A 78 -17.01 21.38 -10.28
CA GLY A 78 -16.33 21.15 -9.00
C GLY A 78 -17.15 20.25 -8.08
N ALA A 79 -18.45 20.51 -7.94
CA ALA A 79 -19.36 19.68 -7.15
C ALA A 79 -19.43 18.24 -7.68
N ASN A 80 -19.62 18.08 -8.99
CA ASN A 80 -19.65 16.76 -9.63
C ASN A 80 -18.32 16.00 -9.47
N MET A 81 -17.18 16.68 -9.57
CA MET A 81 -15.87 16.07 -9.38
C MET A 81 -15.68 15.58 -7.95
N ILE A 82 -16.12 16.35 -6.95
CA ILE A 82 -16.08 15.94 -5.53
C ILE A 82 -17.00 14.73 -5.30
N GLU A 83 -18.22 14.75 -5.85
CA GLU A 83 -19.15 13.61 -5.74
C GLU A 83 -18.59 12.34 -6.38
N GLN A 84 -17.98 12.45 -7.57
CA GLN A 84 -17.35 11.31 -8.23
C GLN A 84 -16.13 10.79 -7.46
N ALA A 85 -15.28 11.68 -6.96
CA ALA A 85 -14.10 11.31 -6.18
C ALA A 85 -14.50 10.61 -4.87
N THR A 86 -15.49 11.14 -4.15
CA THR A 86 -16.01 10.53 -2.91
C THR A 86 -16.62 9.17 -3.17
N LYS A 87 -17.48 9.03 -4.19
CA LYS A 87 -18.08 7.74 -4.57
C LYS A 87 -17.03 6.72 -4.99
N THR A 88 -16.02 7.14 -5.74
CA THR A 88 -14.93 6.25 -6.18
C THR A 88 -14.06 5.82 -5.00
N ALA A 89 -13.77 6.74 -4.08
CA ALA A 89 -13.06 6.42 -2.84
C ALA A 89 -13.84 5.43 -1.96
N GLU A 90 -15.15 5.62 -1.78
CA GLU A 90 -16.02 4.69 -1.06
C GLU A 90 -16.03 3.29 -1.70
N LEU A 91 -16.12 3.22 -3.03
CA LEU A 91 -16.06 1.95 -3.75
C LEU A 91 -14.71 1.25 -3.57
N HIS A 92 -13.61 2.00 -3.68
CA HIS A 92 -12.29 1.44 -3.43
C HIS A 92 -12.12 0.97 -1.99
N MET A 93 -12.55 1.75 -1.00
CA MET A 93 -12.52 1.33 0.40
C MET A 93 -13.28 0.02 0.61
N ARG A 94 -14.51 -0.06 0.09
CA ARG A 94 -15.34 -1.27 0.20
C ARG A 94 -14.72 -2.47 -0.50
N GLU A 95 -14.12 -2.27 -1.68
CA GLU A 95 -13.41 -3.32 -2.41
C GLU A 95 -12.16 -3.79 -1.65
N THR A 96 -11.38 -2.87 -1.10
CA THR A 96 -10.20 -3.21 -0.31
C THR A 96 -10.56 -3.96 0.97
N GLU A 97 -11.65 -3.58 1.63
CA GLU A 97 -12.17 -4.28 2.82
C GLU A 97 -12.59 -5.71 2.46
N MET A 98 -13.35 -5.90 1.38
CA MET A 98 -13.74 -7.23 0.90
C MET A 98 -12.53 -8.09 0.52
N ARG A 99 -11.51 -7.51 -0.13
CA ARG A 99 -10.28 -8.23 -0.48
C ARG A 99 -9.45 -8.59 0.75
N ALA A 100 -9.35 -7.68 1.72
CA ALA A 100 -8.66 -7.93 2.98
C ALA A 100 -9.34 -9.06 3.77
N ASP A 101 -10.67 -9.03 3.89
CA ASP A 101 -11.45 -10.09 4.55
C ASP A 101 -11.28 -11.44 3.85
N ALA A 102 -11.31 -11.46 2.50
CA ALA A 102 -11.08 -12.66 1.72
C ALA A 102 -9.68 -13.23 1.96
N LEU A 103 -8.65 -12.37 1.94
CA LEU A 103 -7.26 -12.76 2.20
C LEU A 103 -7.07 -13.29 3.63
N MET A 104 -7.65 -12.62 4.63
CA MET A 104 -7.60 -13.07 6.02
C MET A 104 -8.32 -14.41 6.19
N SER A 105 -9.47 -14.60 5.55
CA SER A 105 -10.18 -15.88 5.59
C SER A 105 -9.37 -16.99 4.93
N GLU A 106 -8.71 -16.72 3.81
CA GLU A 106 -7.85 -17.68 3.14
C GLU A 106 -6.64 -18.05 3.98
N ALA A 107 -5.94 -17.05 4.54
CA ALA A 107 -4.81 -17.28 5.44
C ALA A 107 -5.21 -18.10 6.67
N LYS A 108 -6.36 -17.79 7.27
CA LYS A 108 -6.90 -18.56 8.41
C LYS A 108 -7.22 -20.00 8.02
N ASN A 109 -7.80 -20.23 6.85
CA ASN A 109 -8.09 -21.58 6.37
C ASN A 109 -6.80 -22.36 6.09
N ARG A 110 -5.79 -21.74 5.48
CA ARG A 110 -4.46 -22.36 5.27
C ARG A 110 -3.80 -22.72 6.59
N ALA A 111 -3.77 -21.79 7.54
CA ALA A 111 -3.21 -22.04 8.87
C ALA A 111 -3.93 -23.19 9.58
N LYS A 112 -5.27 -23.22 9.50
CA LYS A 112 -6.07 -24.31 10.06
C LYS A 112 -5.71 -25.66 9.41
N ASN A 113 -5.60 -25.71 8.09
CA ASN A 113 -5.24 -26.94 7.38
C ASN A 113 -3.84 -27.43 7.75
N ILE A 114 -2.87 -26.53 7.90
CA ILE A 114 -1.50 -26.89 8.33
C ILE A 114 -1.52 -27.48 9.74
N ILE A 115 -2.28 -26.87 10.67
CA ILE A 115 -2.42 -27.40 12.04
C ILE A 115 -3.09 -28.77 12.01
N GLU A 116 -4.19 -28.94 11.26
CA GLU A 116 -4.87 -30.23 11.14
C GLU A 116 -3.97 -31.31 10.52
N ASP A 117 -3.17 -30.98 9.50
CA ASP A 117 -2.21 -31.90 8.89
C ASP A 117 -1.10 -32.29 9.86
N ALA A 118 -0.51 -31.32 10.57
CA ALA A 118 0.52 -31.56 11.58
C ALA A 118 -0.02 -32.42 12.74
N GLU A 119 -1.22 -32.14 13.25
CA GLU A 119 -1.87 -32.95 14.27
C GLU A 119 -2.14 -34.38 13.78
N SER A 120 -2.53 -34.54 12.52
CA SER A 120 -2.77 -35.86 11.94
C SER A 120 -1.48 -36.68 11.83
N LYS A 121 -0.39 -36.06 11.37
CA LYS A 121 0.93 -36.69 11.28
C LYS A 121 1.46 -37.06 12.67
N ALA A 122 1.34 -36.17 13.64
CA ALA A 122 1.73 -36.45 15.01
C ALA A 122 0.97 -37.64 15.60
N ARG A 123 -0.33 -37.76 15.33
CA ARG A 123 -1.11 -38.94 15.76
C ARG A 123 -0.60 -40.23 15.13
N ILE A 124 -0.34 -40.23 13.82
CA ILE A 124 0.19 -41.39 13.11
C ILE A 124 1.53 -41.81 13.71
N ILE A 125 2.44 -40.85 13.94
CA ILE A 125 3.75 -41.12 14.55
C ILE A 125 3.59 -41.72 15.95
N ILE A 126 2.69 -41.18 16.79
CA ILE A 126 2.44 -41.73 18.13
C ILE A 126 1.91 -43.16 18.04
N ASP A 127 0.94 -43.43 17.15
CA ASP A 127 0.37 -44.76 16.96
C ASP A 127 1.44 -45.76 16.49
N ASP A 128 2.30 -45.37 15.54
CA ASP A 128 3.42 -46.19 15.05
C ASP A 128 4.45 -46.45 16.16
N MET A 129 4.79 -45.44 16.96
CA MET A 129 5.71 -45.57 18.10
C MET A 129 5.14 -46.50 19.18
N GLU A 130 3.83 -46.43 19.47
CA GLU A 130 3.18 -47.35 20.42
C GLU A 130 3.29 -48.81 19.94
N ASP A 131 3.12 -49.04 18.65
CA ASP A 131 3.24 -50.38 18.06
C ASP A 131 4.68 -50.88 18.07
N GLU A 132 5.68 -50.03 17.81
CA GLU A 132 7.09 -50.37 17.95
C GLU A 132 7.46 -50.71 19.40
N ILE A 133 7.00 -49.93 20.38
CA ILE A 133 7.20 -50.22 21.81
C ILE A 133 6.61 -51.58 22.17
N ARG A 134 5.39 -51.89 21.73
CA ARG A 134 4.76 -53.19 21.96
C ARG A 134 5.57 -54.34 21.36
N GLN A 135 6.08 -54.17 20.14
CA GLN A 135 6.94 -55.17 19.50
C GLN A 135 8.24 -55.37 20.27
N LEU A 136 8.89 -54.27 20.69
CA LEU A 136 10.13 -54.31 21.45
C LEU A 136 9.93 -54.99 22.82
N GLU A 137 8.84 -54.69 23.52
CA GLU A 137 8.46 -55.39 24.75
C GLU A 137 8.29 -56.89 24.54
N GLN A 138 7.64 -57.31 23.44
CA GLN A 138 7.46 -58.72 23.13
C GLN A 138 8.80 -59.41 22.88
N VAL A 139 9.70 -58.78 22.13
CA VAL A 139 11.06 -59.29 21.89
C VAL A 139 11.82 -59.39 23.20
N PHE A 140 11.78 -58.36 24.04
CA PHE A 140 12.44 -58.36 25.34
C PHE A 140 11.95 -59.49 26.24
N ARG A 141 10.62 -59.68 26.34
CA ARG A 141 10.03 -60.81 27.09
C ARG A 141 10.50 -62.16 26.57
N SER A 142 10.58 -62.34 25.24
CA SER A 142 11.07 -63.58 24.65
C SER A 142 12.56 -63.83 24.95
N MET A 143 13.37 -62.77 24.96
CA MET A 143 14.80 -62.86 25.27
C MET A 143 15.03 -63.18 26.76
N ASP A 144 14.23 -62.60 27.65
CA ASP A 144 14.28 -62.93 29.08
C ASP A 144 13.86 -64.38 29.35
N ALA A 145 12.81 -64.87 28.69
CA ALA A 145 12.42 -66.28 28.74
C ALA A 145 13.54 -67.22 28.24
N ASN A 146 14.18 -66.86 27.12
CA ASN A 146 15.33 -67.61 26.59
C ASN A 146 16.51 -67.60 27.56
N LYS A 147 16.81 -66.45 28.19
CA LYS A 147 17.85 -66.33 29.22
C LYS A 147 17.55 -67.24 30.41
N VAL A 148 16.33 -67.23 30.94
CA VAL A 148 15.92 -68.09 32.07
C VAL A 148 16.05 -69.58 31.68
N SER A 149 15.64 -69.96 30.48
CA SER A 149 15.80 -71.33 29.96
C SER A 149 17.27 -71.75 29.89
N LEU A 150 18.13 -70.93 29.28
CA LEU A 150 19.57 -71.23 29.15
C LEU A 150 20.25 -71.34 30.52
N MET A 151 19.89 -70.47 31.47
CA MET A 151 20.41 -70.53 32.83
C MET A 151 19.98 -71.81 33.55
N SER A 152 18.74 -72.27 33.35
CA SER A 152 18.25 -73.55 33.85
C SER A 152 19.01 -74.72 33.23
N ASP A 153 19.22 -74.72 31.92
CA ASP A 153 19.97 -75.77 31.20
C ASP A 153 21.42 -75.86 31.69
N LEU A 154 22.09 -74.71 31.86
CA LEU A 154 23.43 -74.61 32.45
C LEU A 154 23.48 -75.18 33.86
N LYS A 155 22.48 -74.88 34.70
CA LYS A 155 22.39 -75.40 36.06
C LYS A 155 22.19 -76.92 36.06
N MET A 156 21.30 -77.44 35.23
CA MET A 156 21.10 -78.89 35.09
C MET A 156 22.36 -79.60 34.62
N LEU A 157 23.09 -79.04 33.65
CA LEU A 157 24.35 -79.59 33.17
C LEU A 157 25.42 -79.60 34.27
N ALA A 158 25.57 -78.49 35.00
CA ALA A 158 26.50 -78.40 36.12
C ALA A 158 26.17 -79.41 37.22
N GLU A 159 24.89 -79.58 37.54
CA GLU A 159 24.43 -80.54 38.54
C GLU A 159 24.65 -81.99 38.10
N ASP A 160 24.38 -82.34 36.83
CA ASP A 160 24.71 -83.66 36.26
C ASP A 160 26.22 -83.95 36.33
N ILE A 161 27.08 -82.98 35.99
CA ILE A 161 28.54 -83.10 36.12
C ILE A 161 28.94 -83.33 37.58
N LEU A 162 28.42 -82.55 38.52
CA LEU A 162 28.69 -82.71 39.95
C LEU A 162 28.23 -84.08 40.47
N THR A 163 27.09 -84.57 39.99
CA THR A 163 26.54 -85.88 40.37
C THR A 163 27.41 -87.02 39.83
N LYS A 164 27.87 -86.91 38.57
CA LYS A 164 28.83 -87.84 37.98
C LYS A 164 30.16 -87.83 38.74
N LEU A 165 30.66 -86.66 39.13
CA LEU A 165 31.90 -86.51 39.89
C LEU A 165 31.79 -87.09 41.31
N GLY A 166 30.63 -86.94 41.95
CA GLY A 166 30.36 -87.50 43.28
C GLY A 166 30.17 -89.02 43.32
N ARG A 167 29.84 -89.65 42.19
CA ARG A 167 29.68 -91.13 42.08
C ARG A 167 30.99 -91.90 41.91
N HIS A 168 32.11 -91.21 41.66
CA HIS A 168 33.43 -91.82 41.58
C HIS A 168 34.20 -91.58 42.90
N GLU A 169 34.20 -92.57 43.81
CA GLU A 169 34.82 -92.48 45.14
C GLU A 169 36.36 -92.57 45.17
N GLU A 170 37.04 -92.68 44.02
CA GLU A 170 38.50 -92.55 43.95
C GLU A 170 38.88 -91.49 42.93
N PHE A 171 39.10 -90.26 43.41
CA PHE A 171 39.58 -89.16 42.59
C PHE A 171 40.88 -88.58 43.17
N PRO A 172 41.91 -88.31 42.33
CA PRO A 172 43.19 -87.76 42.77
C PRO A 172 43.03 -86.36 43.41
N ALA A 173 43.93 -86.02 44.35
CA ALA A 173 43.83 -84.86 45.23
C ALA A 173 43.76 -83.48 44.52
N ASP A 174 44.08 -83.41 43.22
CA ASP A 174 44.27 -82.17 42.46
C ASP A 174 42.96 -81.51 41.98
N ILE A 175 41.80 -82.18 42.08
CA ILE A 175 40.51 -81.65 41.58
C ILE A 175 39.68 -80.93 42.66
N LYS A 176 40.01 -81.12 43.95
CA LYS A 176 39.36 -80.42 45.08
C LYS A 176 39.27 -78.88 44.95
N PRO A 177 40.30 -78.14 44.50
CA PRO A 177 40.20 -76.69 44.33
C PRO A 177 39.19 -76.28 43.24
N HIS A 178 39.02 -77.09 42.18
CA HIS A 178 38.06 -76.81 41.12
C HIS A 178 36.60 -77.04 41.56
N ILE A 179 36.35 -78.04 42.43
CA ILE A 179 35.02 -78.27 43.02
C ILE A 179 34.61 -77.09 43.92
N LYS A 180 35.56 -76.52 44.68
CA LYS A 180 35.30 -75.33 45.49
C LYS A 180 34.96 -74.12 44.61
N LYS A 181 35.72 -73.91 43.53
CA LYS A 181 35.48 -72.84 42.56
C LYS A 181 34.14 -72.99 41.82
N ALA A 182 33.75 -74.23 41.48
CA ALA A 182 32.43 -74.52 40.90
C ALA A 182 31.27 -74.23 41.87
N LYS A 183 31.44 -74.52 43.16
CA LYS A 183 30.46 -74.15 44.20
C LYS A 183 30.37 -72.64 44.44
N GLU A 184 31.49 -71.91 44.33
CA GLU A 184 31.53 -70.45 44.42
C GLU A 184 30.85 -69.80 43.22
N LEU A 185 31.16 -70.24 41.99
CA LEU A 185 30.48 -69.80 40.76
C LEU A 185 28.98 -70.11 40.78
N SER A 186 28.58 -71.26 41.32
CA SER A 186 27.17 -71.60 41.46
C SER A 186 26.42 -70.68 42.44
N ARG A 187 27.12 -70.08 43.41
CA ARG A 187 26.55 -69.05 44.31
C ARG A 187 26.49 -67.69 43.63
N GLU A 188 27.55 -67.31 42.91
CA GLU A 188 27.62 -66.05 42.17
C GLU A 188 26.57 -65.96 41.04
N VAL A 189 26.32 -67.08 40.34
CA VAL A 189 25.25 -67.20 39.35
C VAL A 189 23.86 -67.03 39.97
N ASN A 190 23.68 -67.47 41.22
CA ASN A 190 22.42 -67.31 41.96
C ASN A 190 22.22 -65.88 42.46
N ASP A 191 23.31 -65.18 42.82
CA ASP A 191 23.28 -63.79 43.31
C ASP A 191 23.11 -62.77 42.16
N ASN A 192 23.64 -63.04 40.96
CA ASN A 192 23.50 -62.17 39.77
C ASN A 192 22.11 -62.16 39.14
N HIS A 193 21.18 -63.00 39.57
CA HIS A 193 19.76 -62.90 39.18
C HIS A 193 19.00 -61.79 39.93
N SER A 194 19.59 -61.16 40.96
CA SER A 194 18.89 -60.21 41.84
C SER A 194 19.11 -58.72 41.54
N LYS A 195 19.92 -58.36 40.53
CA LYS A 195 20.07 -56.94 40.15
C LYS A 195 19.13 -56.63 38.98
N PRO A 196 18.03 -55.89 39.20
CA PRO A 196 17.17 -55.46 38.09
C PRO A 196 17.98 -54.54 37.16
N VAL A 197 17.79 -54.70 35.85
CA VAL A 197 18.26 -53.73 34.87
C VAL A 197 17.48 -52.44 35.13
N ASP A 198 18.19 -51.34 35.29
CA ASP A 198 17.60 -50.02 35.56
C ASP A 198 17.05 -49.44 34.25
N VAL A 199 15.78 -49.74 34.00
CA VAL A 199 15.08 -49.38 32.76
C VAL A 199 14.87 -47.86 32.69
N ASP A 200 14.74 -47.18 33.83
CA ASP A 200 14.47 -45.74 33.89
C ASP A 200 15.67 -44.92 33.37
N GLN A 201 16.89 -45.35 33.68
CA GLN A 201 18.11 -44.72 33.17
C GLN A 201 18.25 -44.88 31.64
N ILE A 202 17.87 -46.03 31.10
CA ILE A 202 17.94 -46.32 29.65
C ILE A 202 16.88 -45.54 28.88
N ILE A 203 15.68 -45.38 29.44
CA ILE A 203 14.62 -44.55 28.84
C ILE A 203 15.08 -43.09 28.75
N ALA A 204 15.64 -42.54 29.84
CA ALA A 204 16.12 -41.15 29.88
C ALA A 204 17.21 -40.87 28.83
N ASP A 205 18.15 -41.81 28.66
CA ASP A 205 19.22 -41.68 27.66
C ASP A 205 18.70 -41.74 26.22
N ASN A 206 17.67 -42.56 25.96
CA ASN A 206 17.05 -42.66 24.63
C ASN A 206 16.16 -41.45 24.29
N GLU A 207 15.39 -40.94 25.26
CA GLU A 207 14.58 -39.73 25.10
C GLU A 207 15.44 -38.51 24.75
N HIS A 208 16.60 -38.36 25.41
CA HIS A 208 17.54 -37.27 25.14
C HIS A 208 18.11 -37.35 23.72
N ARG A 209 18.38 -38.58 23.24
CA ARG A 209 18.92 -38.80 21.89
C ARG A 209 17.89 -38.55 20.80
N GLN A 210 16.63 -38.94 21.02
CA GLN A 210 15.54 -38.67 20.08
C GLN A 210 15.22 -37.17 19.99
N ALA A 211 15.25 -36.45 21.11
CA ALA A 211 15.08 -35.00 21.10
C ALA A 211 16.17 -34.28 20.28
N GLU A 212 17.42 -34.75 20.35
CA GLU A 212 18.53 -34.22 19.55
C GLU A 212 18.36 -34.53 18.05
N GLU A 213 17.89 -35.72 17.68
CA GLU A 213 17.60 -36.10 16.30
C GLU A 213 16.42 -35.30 15.71
N SER A 214 15.31 -35.13 16.45
CA SER A 214 14.16 -34.33 16.00
C SER A 214 14.47 -32.84 15.85
N ILE A 215 15.34 -32.28 16.69
CA ILE A 215 15.81 -30.90 16.55
C ILE A 215 16.68 -30.76 15.29
N SER A 216 17.53 -31.76 14.99
CA SER A 216 18.36 -31.73 13.78
C SER A 216 17.53 -31.79 12.50
N GLU A 217 16.46 -32.59 12.47
CA GLU A 217 15.55 -32.71 11.32
C GLU A 217 14.77 -31.41 11.07
N MET A 218 14.31 -30.74 12.13
CA MET A 218 13.65 -29.42 12.01
C MET A 218 14.58 -28.30 11.50
N VAL A 219 15.90 -28.43 11.67
CA VAL A 219 16.87 -27.43 11.21
C VAL A 219 17.21 -27.63 9.73
N GLU A 220 17.26 -28.87 9.23
CA GLU A 220 17.47 -29.14 7.80
C GLU A 220 16.28 -28.65 6.94
N ASP A 221 15.05 -28.74 7.43
CA ASP A 221 13.85 -28.22 6.73
C ASP A 221 13.76 -26.68 6.71
N THR A 222 14.61 -25.96 7.46
CA THR A 222 14.66 -24.49 7.43
C THR A 222 15.62 -23.90 6.41
N ASP A 223 16.54 -24.69 5.86
CA ASP A 223 17.48 -24.23 4.82
C ASP A 223 16.81 -24.10 3.43
N ASP A 224 15.63 -24.72 3.24
CA ASP A 224 14.80 -24.55 2.04
C ASP A 224 13.88 -23.29 2.08
N LEU A 225 13.97 -22.48 3.14
CA LEU A 225 13.21 -21.21 3.28
C LEU A 225 13.97 -19.98 2.74
N ASP A 226 15.14 -20.16 2.12
CA ASP A 226 15.91 -19.09 1.49
C ASP A 226 15.24 -18.52 0.21
N ASP A 227 14.13 -19.09 -0.27
CA ASP A 227 13.34 -18.60 -1.40
C ASP A 227 12.18 -17.66 -1.01
N ILE A 228 12.07 -17.26 0.26
CA ILE A 228 11.16 -16.16 0.63
C ILE A 228 11.94 -14.85 0.49
N ALA A 229 11.75 -14.21 -0.67
CA ALA A 229 12.26 -12.87 -0.96
C ALA A 229 12.10 -11.93 0.26
N PRO A 230 13.15 -11.16 0.63
CA PRO A 230 13.06 -10.20 1.72
C PRO A 230 11.84 -9.28 1.53
N ILE A 231 11.01 -9.14 2.56
CA ILE A 231 9.90 -8.17 2.61
C ILE A 231 10.50 -6.76 2.85
N ASP A 232 11.44 -6.34 2.00
CA ASP A 232 12.06 -5.02 2.02
C ASP A 232 12.00 -4.31 0.66
N GLU A 233 11.29 -4.88 -0.33
CA GLU A 233 10.98 -4.23 -1.62
C GLU A 233 9.48 -3.98 -1.82
N LEU A 234 8.85 -3.30 -0.86
CA LEU A 234 7.53 -2.67 -1.09
C LEU A 234 7.53 -1.16 -0.83
N SER A 235 8.71 -0.52 -0.78
CA SER A 235 8.82 0.93 -0.75
C SER A 235 8.81 1.61 -2.12
N ASP A 236 8.80 0.88 -3.23
CA ASP A 236 8.58 1.48 -4.56
C ASP A 236 7.07 1.54 -4.87
N VAL A 237 6.33 2.19 -3.98
CA VAL A 237 5.12 2.89 -4.40
C VAL A 237 5.62 4.07 -5.21
N VAL A 238 5.42 3.96 -6.53
CA VAL A 238 5.49 5.03 -7.52
C VAL A 238 5.19 6.39 -6.88
N GLU A 239 6.24 7.17 -6.64
CA GLU A 239 6.12 8.59 -6.34
C GLU A 239 5.84 9.30 -7.68
N GLU A 240 4.64 9.09 -8.23
CA GLU A 240 4.11 9.95 -9.28
C GLU A 240 3.78 11.29 -8.63
N LYS A 241 4.75 12.20 -8.70
CA LYS A 241 4.56 13.62 -8.53
C LYS A 241 3.34 14.04 -9.36
N PRO A 242 2.30 14.68 -8.80
CA PRO A 242 1.18 15.13 -9.61
C PRO A 242 1.67 16.26 -10.51
N GLU A 243 1.88 15.98 -11.79
CA GLU A 243 1.96 17.02 -12.80
C GLU A 243 0.61 17.75 -12.82
N PRO A 244 0.58 19.09 -12.74
CA PRO A 244 -0.66 19.82 -12.93
C PRO A 244 -1.10 19.65 -14.39
N LEU A 245 -2.12 18.82 -14.60
CA LEU A 245 -2.90 18.78 -15.83
C LEU A 245 -3.61 20.13 -16.00
N MET A 246 -2.91 21.10 -16.59
CA MET A 246 -3.57 22.23 -17.24
C MET A 246 -4.19 21.74 -18.56
N PRO A 247 -5.44 22.10 -18.87
CA PRO A 247 -5.99 21.79 -20.19
C PRO A 247 -5.22 22.56 -21.27
N GLU A 248 -4.71 21.83 -22.27
CA GLU A 248 -4.13 22.39 -23.50
C GLU A 248 -5.16 23.32 -24.16
N VAL A 249 -4.86 24.62 -24.14
CA VAL A 249 -5.48 25.59 -25.04
C VAL A 249 -4.81 25.40 -26.41
N GLN A 250 -5.59 24.89 -27.37
CA GLN A 250 -5.18 24.86 -28.77
C GLN A 250 -5.18 26.29 -29.31
N ASP A 251 -4.02 26.95 -29.25
CA ASP A 251 -3.76 28.16 -30.03
C ASP A 251 -3.26 27.76 -31.43
N GLU A 252 -4.18 27.69 -32.40
CA GLU A 252 -3.84 27.79 -33.81
C GLU A 252 -3.43 29.25 -34.12
N ALA A 253 -2.15 29.56 -33.97
CA ALA A 253 -1.57 30.80 -34.48
C ALA A 253 -0.63 30.52 -35.67
N ALA A 254 -0.89 31.26 -36.74
CA ALA A 254 -0.37 31.10 -38.07
C ALA A 254 1.17 31.17 -38.18
N LYS A 255 1.71 30.34 -39.08
CA LYS A 255 3.07 30.45 -39.61
C LYS A 255 3.18 31.70 -40.48
N GLU A 256 4.05 32.63 -40.09
CA GLU A 256 4.71 33.54 -41.03
C GLU A 256 6.23 33.38 -40.95
N LYS A 257 6.83 33.25 -42.14
CA LYS A 257 8.26 33.04 -42.42
C LYS A 257 8.95 34.42 -42.43
N GLU A 258 10.14 34.58 -41.85
CA GLU A 258 11.47 34.65 -42.51
C GLU A 258 12.39 35.55 -41.63
N PRO A 259 13.69 35.72 -41.91
CA PRO A 259 14.76 34.73 -42.01
C PRO A 259 15.96 35.06 -41.08
N LYS A 260 16.91 34.12 -41.00
CA LYS A 260 18.16 34.20 -40.23
C LYS A 260 19.14 35.24 -40.80
N GLN A 261 19.80 36.00 -39.93
CA GLN A 261 21.14 36.56 -40.18
C GLN A 261 22.07 36.32 -38.97
N LYS A 262 23.28 35.84 -39.29
CA LYS A 262 24.41 35.56 -38.40
C LYS A 262 25.35 36.78 -38.37
N VAL A 263 25.88 37.15 -37.19
CA VAL A 263 27.25 37.68 -36.94
C VAL A 263 27.52 37.49 -35.42
N ALA A 264 28.31 36.51 -34.99
CA ALA A 264 29.76 36.53 -34.70
C ALA A 264 30.20 37.40 -33.48
N THR A 265 30.41 36.71 -32.35
CA THR A 265 31.49 36.74 -31.34
C THR A 265 32.43 37.96 -31.17
N GLN A 266 32.55 38.45 -29.92
CA GLN A 266 33.76 38.62 -29.07
C GLN A 266 33.38 39.45 -27.81
N GLN A 267 33.40 38.88 -26.61
CA GLN A 267 34.45 38.89 -25.58
C GLN A 267 34.64 40.22 -24.81
N ASP A 268 34.23 40.15 -23.53
CA ASP A 268 34.82 40.69 -22.29
C ASP A 268 35.52 42.06 -22.28
N GLU A 269 35.01 42.97 -21.43
CA GLU A 269 35.80 43.64 -20.36
C GLU A 269 34.87 44.37 -19.37
N GLU A 270 35.21 44.24 -18.08
CA GLU A 270 34.55 44.82 -16.91
C GLU A 270 34.75 46.35 -16.82
N GLU A 271 33.75 47.10 -16.32
CA GLU A 271 33.92 48.06 -15.21
C GLU A 271 32.59 48.75 -14.82
N ASN A 272 32.00 48.22 -13.75
CA ASN A 272 31.35 48.88 -12.63
C ASN A 272 31.04 50.41 -12.74
N LYS A 273 29.74 50.78 -12.77
CA LYS A 273 29.08 51.82 -11.92
C LYS A 273 27.65 52.15 -12.39
N GLY A 274 26.69 52.05 -11.46
CA GLY A 274 25.43 52.82 -11.47
C GLY A 274 24.16 52.05 -11.81
N SER A 275 23.50 51.52 -10.78
CA SER A 275 22.15 50.95 -10.88
C SER A 275 21.13 52.05 -11.20
N PHE A 276 20.28 51.77 -12.19
CA PHE A 276 19.21 52.62 -12.73
C PHE A 276 18.03 52.83 -11.76
N PHE A 277 18.01 52.16 -10.60
CA PHE A 277 16.90 52.20 -9.64
C PHE A 277 17.02 53.24 -8.52
N ASP A 278 18.08 54.07 -8.47
CA ASP A 278 18.27 55.11 -7.44
C ASP A 278 17.69 56.50 -7.82
N GLN A 279 16.82 56.61 -8.83
CA GLN A 279 16.26 57.91 -9.27
C GLN A 279 14.75 58.09 -9.07
N PHE A 280 14.07 57.14 -8.44
CA PHE A 280 12.68 57.34 -8.02
C PHE A 280 12.44 56.69 -6.66
N ASP A 281 12.79 57.43 -5.59
CA ASP A 281 11.99 57.63 -4.37
C ASP A 281 12.66 58.66 -3.43
#